data_AF-A0A434CPU5-F1
#
_entry.id   AF-A0A434CPU5-F1
#
_cell.length_a   1.000
_cell.length_b   1.000
_cell.length_c   1.000
_cell.angle_alpha   90.00
_cell.angle_beta   90.00
_cell.angle_gamma   90.00
#
_symmetry.space_group_name_H-M   'P 1'
#
loop_
_entity.id
_entity.type
_entity.pdbx_description
1 polymer ?
#
loop_
_entity_poly.entity_id
_entity_poly.type
_entity_poly.pdbx_seq_one_letter_code
_entity_poly.pdbx_strand_id
1 'polypeptide(L)'
;MAVDVRWATAGDATALAAGIGRALIGFLAGHCLREGIGRIDLTTEDWNEGALRFYDGLGAERHGQKIFLRLSGEALKAIAKP
;
A
#
# COMPACT_ATOMS: atom_id res chain seq x y z
N MET A 1 -7.54 7.91 6.58
CA MET A 1 -6.28 7.29 7.03
C MET A 1 -5.66 6.58 5.84
N ALA A 2 -4.49 7.02 5.37
CA ALA A 2 -3.76 6.33 4.31
C ALA A 2 -2.78 5.35 4.96
N VAL A 3 -2.92 4.06 4.66
CA VAL A 3 -2.01 3.02 5.16
C VAL A 3 -1.01 2.75 4.04
N ASP A 4 0.20 3.34 4.14
CA ASP A 4 1.29 3.04 3.21
C ASP A 4 1.85 1.64 3.53
N VAL A 5 1.33 0.61 2.85
CA VAL A 5 1.87 -0.75 2.94
C VAL A 5 3.02 -0.87 1.96
N ARG A 6 4.24 -0.72 2.47
CA ARG A 6 5.45 -1.05 1.72
C ARG A 6 5.69 -2.55 1.77
N TRP A 7 5.48 -3.22 0.64
CA TRP A 7 6.04 -4.53 0.41
C TRP A 7 7.55 -4.35 0.18
N ALA A 8 8.36 -4.62 1.19
CA ALA A 8 9.81 -4.69 1.01
C ALA A 8 10.09 -5.88 0.08
N THR A 9 10.42 -5.60 -1.19
CA THR A 9 10.85 -6.62 -2.15
C THR A 9 12.25 -7.09 -1.78
N ALA A 10 12.32 -8.05 -0.88
CA ALA A 10 13.45 -8.95 -0.70
C ALA A 10 12.97 -10.22 0.02
N GLY A 11 12.10 -11.00 -0.63
CA GLY A 11 11.69 -12.30 -0.10
C GLY A 11 10.41 -12.83 -0.73
N ASP A 12 10.55 -13.80 -1.63
CA ASP A 12 9.52 -14.72 -2.12
C ASP A 12 8.29 -14.14 -2.84
N ALA A 13 8.47 -13.93 -4.15
CA ALA A 13 7.39 -13.87 -5.13
C ALA A 13 6.41 -15.08 -5.05
N THR A 14 6.83 -16.18 -4.43
CA THR A 14 6.04 -17.38 -4.11
C THR A 14 4.94 -17.12 -3.07
N ALA A 15 5.12 -16.20 -2.11
CA ALA A 15 4.09 -15.88 -1.11
C ALA A 15 2.93 -15.07 -1.72
N LEU A 16 3.22 -14.18 -2.68
CA LEU A 16 2.19 -13.47 -3.45
C LEU A 16 1.38 -14.44 -4.34
N ALA A 17 2.03 -15.48 -4.85
CA ALA A 17 1.44 -16.48 -5.74
C ALA A 17 0.46 -17.46 -5.05
N ALA A 18 0.53 -17.62 -3.72
CA ALA A 18 -0.30 -18.58 -2.97
C ALA A 18 -1.66 -18.04 -2.49
N GLY A 19 -2.15 -16.91 -3.05
CA GLY A 19 -3.44 -16.32 -2.68
C GLY A 19 -3.43 -15.49 -1.38
N ILE A 20 -2.31 -15.45 -0.66
CA ILE A 20 -2.12 -14.69 0.58
C ILE A 20 -2.37 -13.20 0.35
N GLY A 21 -1.84 -12.64 -0.75
CA GLY A 21 -2.04 -11.23 -1.08
C GLY A 21 -3.52 -10.85 -1.20
N ARG A 22 -4.33 -11.69 -1.87
CA ARG A 22 -5.77 -11.46 -2.02
C ARG A 22 -6.52 -11.62 -0.70
N ALA A 23 -6.13 -12.60 0.12
CA ALA A 23 -6.72 -12.79 1.45
C ALA A 23 -6.44 -11.59 2.37
N LEU A 24 -5.23 -11.06 2.36
CA LEU A 24 -4.86 -9.88 3.14
C LEU A 24 -5.65 -8.63 2.70
N ILE A 25 -5.70 -8.34 1.40
CA ILE A 25 -6.48 -7.19 0.89
C ILE A 25 -7.97 -7.37 1.21
N GLY A 26 -8.51 -8.59 1.08
CA GLY A 26 -9.89 -8.88 1.45
C GLY A 26 -10.19 -8.65 2.94
N PHE A 27 -9.28 -9.07 3.82
CA PHE A 27 -9.38 -8.81 5.25
C PHE A 27 -9.39 -7.30 5.57
N LEU A 28 -8.46 -6.53 4.99
CA LEU A 28 -8.38 -5.09 5.17
C LEU A 28 -9.63 -4.38 4.64
N ALA A 29 -10.12 -4.74 3.45
CA ALA A 29 -11.35 -4.20 2.89
C ALA A 29 -12.55 -4.44 3.83
N GLY A 30 -12.65 -5.65 4.39
CA GLY A 30 -13.69 -5.96 5.39
C GLY A 30 -13.58 -5.11 6.65
N HIS A 31 -12.37 -4.85 7.14
CA HIS A 31 -12.16 -3.93 8.27
C HIS A 31 -12.56 -2.49 7.90
N CYS A 32 -12.14 -2.00 6.74
CA CYS A 32 -12.51 -0.66 6.28
C CYS A 32 -14.03 -0.46 6.24
N LEU A 33 -14.78 -1.42 5.70
CA LEU A 33 -16.24 -1.33 5.65
C LEU A 33 -16.88 -1.32 7.05
N ARG A 34 -16.36 -2.13 7.99
CA ARG A 34 -16.87 -2.15 9.38
C ARG A 34 -16.65 -0.82 10.11
N GLU A 35 -15.53 -0.17 9.86
CA GLU A 35 -15.16 1.10 10.51
C GLU A 35 -15.62 2.35 9.73
N GLY A 36 -16.38 2.19 8.64
CA GLY A 36 -16.80 3.33 7.80
C GLY A 36 -15.65 4.02 7.05
N ILE A 37 -14.54 3.32 6.82
CA ILE A 37 -13.38 3.80 6.06
C ILE A 37 -13.63 3.56 4.57
N GLY A 38 -13.69 4.64 3.79
CA GLY A 38 -14.11 4.57 2.38
C GLY A 38 -13.04 4.15 1.37
N ARG A 39 -11.77 4.02 1.73
CA ARG A 39 -10.70 3.67 0.77
C ARG A 39 -9.44 3.10 1.41
N ILE A 40 -8.66 2.37 0.61
CA ILE A 40 -7.29 1.96 0.89
C ILE A 40 -6.39 2.63 -0.16
N ASP A 41 -5.44 3.44 0.28
CA ASP A 41 -4.41 4.03 -0.59
C ASP A 41 -3.16 3.14 -0.55
N LEU A 42 -2.64 2.76 -1.73
CA LEU A 42 -1.46 1.92 -1.88
C LEU A 42 -0.40 2.61 -2.75
N THR A 43 0.86 2.24 -2.57
CA THR A 43 1.97 2.69 -3.41
C THR A 43 2.74 1.50 -3.95
N THR A 44 3.19 1.59 -5.19
CA THR A 44 4.14 0.66 -5.80
C THR A 44 5.00 1.44 -6.79
N GLU A 45 6.17 0.91 -7.08
CA GLU A 45 7.05 1.49 -8.09
C GLU A 45 6.46 1.25 -9.49
N ASP A 46 6.66 2.21 -10.40
CA ASP A 46 6.12 2.16 -11.77
C ASP A 46 6.65 0.98 -12.60
N TRP A 47 7.84 0.48 -12.28
CA TRP A 47 8.45 -0.69 -12.89
C TRP A 47 8.01 -2.02 -12.27
N ASN A 48 7.23 -2.02 -11.18
CA ASN A 48 6.77 -3.26 -10.54
C ASN A 48 5.52 -3.81 -11.24
N GLU A 49 5.69 -4.37 -12.44
CA GLU A 49 4.57 -4.86 -13.24
C GLU A 49 3.72 -5.93 -12.54
N GLY A 50 4.34 -6.75 -11.68
CA GLY A 50 3.63 -7.79 -10.92
C GLY A 50 2.62 -7.18 -9.94
N ALA A 51 3.04 -6.18 -9.17
CA ALA A 51 2.16 -5.44 -8.29
C ALA A 51 1.10 -4.67 -9.06
N LEU A 52 1.50 -4.00 -10.14
CA LEU A 52 0.57 -3.26 -11.01
C LEU A 52 -0.55 -4.17 -11.54
N ARG A 53 -0.21 -5.33 -12.14
CA ARG A 53 -1.21 -6.31 -12.61
C ARG A 53 -2.08 -6.85 -11.47
N PHE A 54 -1.49 -7.12 -10.31
CA PHE A 54 -2.23 -7.61 -9.15
C PHE A 54 -3.28 -6.61 -8.67
N TYR A 55 -2.92 -5.34 -8.49
CA TYR A 55 -3.84 -4.31 -8.01
C TYR A 55 -4.84 -3.87 -9.08
N ASP A 56 -4.44 -3.80 -10.36
CA ASP A 56 -5.38 -3.60 -11.47
C ASP A 56 -6.45 -4.71 -11.47
N GLY A 57 -6.06 -5.97 -11.25
CA GLY A 57 -6.98 -7.11 -11.14
C GLY A 57 -7.92 -7.08 -9.91
N LEU A 58 -7.64 -6.23 -8.93
CA LEU A 58 -8.52 -5.96 -7.79
C LEU A 58 -9.40 -4.71 -7.98
N GLY A 59 -9.26 -4.00 -9.11
CA GLY A 59 -9.98 -2.77 -9.41
C GLY A 59 -9.37 -1.51 -8.80
N ALA A 60 -8.07 -1.52 -8.45
CA ALA A 60 -7.40 -0.32 -7.97
C ALA A 60 -7.19 0.69 -9.11
N GLU A 61 -7.41 1.98 -8.81
CA GLU A 61 -7.16 3.06 -9.76
C GLU A 61 -5.73 3.60 -9.64
N ARG A 62 -5.07 3.81 -10.79
CA ARG A 62 -3.75 4.43 -10.85
C ARG A 62 -3.86 5.95 -10.82
N HIS A 63 -3.30 6.58 -9.80
CA HIS A 63 -3.24 8.05 -9.70
C HIS A 63 -1.82 8.54 -9.99
N GLY A 64 -1.53 8.86 -11.26
CA GLY A 64 -0.20 9.27 -11.73
C GLY A 64 0.32 10.62 -11.23
N GLN A 65 -0.49 11.40 -10.50
CA GLN A 65 -0.11 12.72 -9.95
C GLN A 65 0.29 12.67 -8.47
N LYS A 66 0.34 11.49 -7.84
CA LYS A 66 0.70 11.40 -6.42
C LYS A 66 2.21 11.57 -6.24
N ILE A 67 2.60 12.56 -5.44
CA ILE A 67 3.99 12.78 -5.01
C ILE A 67 4.22 11.97 -3.72
N PHE A 68 5.22 11.07 -3.73
CA PHE A 68 5.61 10.35 -2.54
C PHE A 68 6.49 11.23 -1.63
N LEU A 69 5.97 11.61 -0.46
CA LEU A 69 6.69 12.41 0.52
C LEU A 69 7.04 11.56 1.74
N ARG A 70 8.24 11.78 2.29
CA ARG A 70 8.71 11.08 3.47
C ARG A 70 9.32 12.06 4.47
N LEU A 71 8.80 12.02 5.69
CA LEU A 71 9.47 12.59 6.86
C LEU A 71 10.15 11.44 7.60
N SER A 72 11.47 11.57 7.83
CA SER A 72 12.27 10.57 8.54
C SER A 72 13.45 11.21 9.26
N GLY A 73 13.94 10.55 10.31
CA GLY A 73 15.17 10.95 11.02
C GLY A 73 15.09 12.37 11.58
N GLU A 74 16.10 13.19 11.25
CA GLU A 74 16.21 14.57 11.75
C GLU A 74 15.02 15.45 11.35
N ALA A 75 14.40 15.22 10.19
CA ALA A 75 13.23 15.99 9.76
C ALA A 75 12.04 15.80 10.73
N LEU A 76 11.83 14.59 11.26
CA LEU A 76 10.80 14.35 12.28
C LEU A 76 11.16 15.00 13.61
N LYS A 77 12.43 14.87 14.05
CA LYS A 77 12.92 15.47 15.30
C LYS A 77 12.77 16.99 15.29
N ALA A 78 12.98 17.63 14.15
CA ALA A 78 12.84 19.07 13.99
C ALA A 78 11.38 19.56 14.11
N ILE A 79 10.40 18.76 13.67
CA ILE A 79 8.98 19.09 13.67
C ILE A 79 8.32 18.75 15.01
N ALA A 80 8.76 17.67 15.68
CA ALA A 80 8.18 17.17 16.92
C ALA A 80 8.44 18.04 18.17
N LYS A 81 8.73 19.34 18.00
CA LYS A 81 8.88 20.26 19.13
C LYS A 81 7.53 20.38 19.88
N PRO A 82 7.56 20.41 21.23
CA PRO A 82 6.36 20.48 22.07
C PRO A 82 5.55 21.76 21.86
#